data_AF-A0A351SC94-F1
#
_entry.id   AF-A0A351SC94-F1
#
_cell.length_a   1.000
_cell.length_b   1.000
_cell.length_c   1.000
_cell.angle_alpha   90.00
_cell.angle_beta   90.00
_cell.angle_gamma   90.00
#
_symmetry.space_group_name_H-M   'P 1'
#
loop_
_entity.id
_entity.type
_entity.pdbx_description
1 polymer ?
#
loop_
_entity_poly.entity_id
_entity_poly.type
_entity_poly.pdbx_seq_one_letter_code
_entity_poly.pdbx_strand_id
1 'polypeptide(L)'
;AVGLADRLSESLEGKDLIVTGVIASTPVRKARATRFVFKIDSVDQGGFSGRVPHQVRLSWYGEVPALRVGQVWRLTVRLKRPRSFMNPGSFDYEGWLFQQGIRAVGYVRANAAYQLINEQPMRFPVEALRQQLSHHLDTVIGDYHNPATIKALSLGYREDLPPEIWDLLRKTGTNHLMAISGLHLSLLAAFVYGLSRIIWAWLPWVSRHVNRPDFAAAMAILAAFGYAAMAG
;
A
#
# COMPACT_ATOMS: atom_id res chain seq x y z
N ALA A 1 -7.70 11.21 -14.30
CA ALA A 1 -7.14 10.41 -15.42
C ALA A 1 -5.64 10.68 -15.50
N VAL A 2 -4.79 9.71 -15.15
CA VAL A 2 -3.31 9.87 -15.13
C VAL A 2 -2.74 9.24 -16.40
N GLY A 3 -2.42 10.07 -17.39
CA GLY A 3 -1.96 9.64 -18.71
C GLY A 3 -0.49 9.22 -18.77
N LEU A 4 -0.10 8.62 -19.90
CA LEU A 4 1.29 8.26 -20.27
C LEU A 4 2.28 9.45 -20.19
N ALA A 5 1.78 10.68 -20.12
CA ALA A 5 2.54 11.92 -20.01
C ALA A 5 3.16 12.17 -18.62
N ASP A 6 2.83 11.37 -17.59
CA ASP A 6 3.35 11.51 -16.23
C ASP A 6 4.64 10.70 -15.99
N ARG A 7 5.46 10.50 -17.03
CA ARG A 7 6.73 9.78 -16.97
C ARG A 7 7.87 10.74 -16.57
N LEU A 8 8.85 10.22 -15.83
CA LEU A 8 10.07 10.97 -15.49
C LEU A 8 10.79 11.41 -16.77
N SER A 9 11.12 12.70 -16.90
CA SER A 9 11.90 13.21 -18.03
C SER A 9 13.31 12.58 -18.10
N GLU A 10 13.83 12.33 -19.31
CA GLU A 10 15.18 11.73 -19.50
C GLU A 10 16.29 12.60 -18.90
N SER A 11 16.10 13.91 -18.99
CA SER A 11 16.99 14.91 -18.40
C SER A 11 17.15 14.78 -16.89
N LEU A 12 16.22 14.13 -16.19
CA LEU A 12 16.20 13.96 -14.73
C LEU A 12 16.56 12.54 -14.29
N GLU A 13 16.61 11.58 -15.23
CA GLU A 13 16.94 10.19 -14.91
C GLU A 13 18.37 10.09 -14.40
N GLY A 14 18.53 9.48 -13.22
CA GLY A 14 19.82 9.29 -12.62
C GLY A 14 20.47 10.60 -12.13
N LYS A 15 19.72 11.67 -11.91
CA LYS A 15 20.20 12.87 -11.20
C LYS A 15 19.74 12.85 -9.74
N ASP A 16 20.53 13.49 -8.88
CA ASP A 16 20.15 13.70 -7.49
C ASP A 16 19.19 14.90 -7.45
N LEU A 17 17.97 14.66 -6.95
CA LEU A 17 16.89 15.65 -6.86
C LEU A 17 16.47 15.79 -5.40
N ILE A 18 16.20 17.02 -4.97
CA ILE A 18 15.63 17.25 -3.65
C ILE A 18 14.11 17.28 -3.80
N VAL A 19 13.44 16.29 -3.22
CA VAL A 19 11.99 16.14 -3.30
C VAL A 19 11.37 16.35 -1.92
N THR A 20 10.27 17.06 -1.86
CA THR A 20 9.42 17.14 -0.68
C THR A 20 8.08 16.46 -0.98
N GLY A 21 7.63 15.62 -0.06
CA GLY A 21 6.44 14.83 -0.26
C GLY A 21 6.10 13.97 0.94
N VAL A 22 5.10 13.12 0.77
CA VAL A 22 4.50 12.33 1.85
C VAL A 22 4.68 10.83 1.60
N ILE A 23 4.93 10.07 2.66
CA ILE A 23 4.91 8.61 2.62
C ILE A 23 3.46 8.13 2.46
N ALA A 24 3.17 7.49 1.32
CA ALA A 24 1.82 7.13 0.90
C ALA A 24 1.50 5.64 1.11
N SER A 25 2.48 4.81 1.49
CA SER A 25 2.27 3.39 1.79
C SER A 25 3.04 2.99 3.05
N THR A 26 2.59 1.90 3.69
CA THR A 26 3.33 1.28 4.79
C THR A 26 4.76 0.92 4.35
N PRO A 27 5.79 1.40 5.06
CA PRO A 27 7.17 1.06 4.74
C PRO A 27 7.46 -0.41 5.00
N VAL A 28 7.98 -1.11 3.99
CA VAL A 28 8.32 -2.52 4.05
C VAL A 28 9.83 -2.66 4.23
N ARG A 29 10.24 -3.21 5.36
CA ARG A 29 11.65 -3.39 5.70
C ARG A 29 12.15 -4.71 5.12
N LYS A 30 13.05 -4.64 4.14
CA LYS A 30 13.81 -5.79 3.63
C LYS A 30 15.20 -5.81 4.24
N ALA A 31 15.90 -6.94 4.09
CA ALA A 31 17.22 -7.19 4.70
C ALA A 31 18.26 -6.08 4.50
N ARG A 32 18.19 -5.29 3.42
CA ARG A 32 19.15 -4.21 3.11
C ARG A 32 18.53 -2.84 2.86
N ALA A 33 17.19 -2.75 2.78
CA ALA A 33 16.52 -1.51 2.42
C ALA A 33 15.07 -1.49 2.90
N THR A 34 14.60 -0.30 3.27
CA THR A 34 13.19 -0.02 3.51
C THR A 34 12.57 0.54 2.23
N ARG A 35 11.50 -0.09 1.74
CA ARG A 35 10.78 0.32 0.53
C ARG A 35 9.45 0.96 0.90
N PHE A 36 9.09 2.02 0.19
CA PHE A 36 7.82 2.70 0.39
C PHE A 36 7.43 3.48 -0.86
N VAL A 37 6.13 3.73 -1.00
CA VAL A 37 5.58 4.66 -2.00
C VAL A 37 5.63 6.07 -1.42
N PHE A 38 6.14 6.99 -2.21
CA PHE A 38 6.30 8.40 -1.86
C PHE A 38 5.55 9.26 -2.88
N LYS A 39 4.67 10.12 -2.37
CA LYS A 39 3.92 11.07 -3.19
C LYS A 39 4.59 12.43 -3.12
N ILE A 40 5.14 12.88 -4.24
CA ILE A 40 5.91 14.11 -4.36
C ILE A 40 4.93 15.29 -4.47
N ASP A 41 5.10 16.26 -3.57
CA ASP A 41 4.34 17.52 -3.55
C ASP A 41 5.12 18.64 -4.23
N SER A 42 6.43 18.71 -4.01
CA SER A 42 7.32 19.68 -4.66
C SER A 42 8.71 19.09 -4.92
N VAL A 43 9.37 19.63 -5.93
CA VAL A 43 10.73 19.24 -6.31
C VAL A 43 11.57 20.49 -6.49
N ASP A 44 12.70 20.51 -5.81
CA ASP A 44 13.79 21.41 -6.16
C ASP A 44 14.71 20.70 -7.15
N GLN A 45 14.61 21.13 -8.42
CA GLN A 45 15.35 20.55 -9.53
C GLN A 45 16.74 21.18 -9.70
N GLY A 46 17.17 22.13 -8.84
CA GLY A 46 18.51 22.73 -8.92
C GLY A 46 18.88 23.29 -10.30
N GLY A 47 17.89 23.77 -11.06
CA GLY A 47 18.05 24.27 -12.43
C GLY A 47 17.80 23.24 -13.54
N PHE A 48 17.54 21.97 -13.24
CA PHE A 48 17.06 21.02 -14.24
C PHE A 48 15.61 21.33 -14.64
N SER A 49 15.29 21.09 -15.91
CA SER A 49 13.94 21.20 -16.45
C SER A 49 13.41 19.81 -16.79
N GLY A 50 12.22 19.48 -16.27
CA GLY A 50 11.55 18.23 -16.55
C GLY A 50 10.38 17.98 -15.63
N ARG A 51 9.54 17.01 -16.01
CA ARG A 51 8.40 16.57 -15.22
C ARG A 51 8.86 15.44 -14.29
N VAL A 52 8.55 15.60 -13.01
CA VAL A 52 8.72 14.54 -12.02
C VAL A 52 7.34 13.96 -11.72
N PRO A 53 7.18 12.64 -11.77
CA PRO A 53 5.91 12.01 -11.45
C PRO A 53 5.48 12.26 -10.01
N HIS A 54 4.17 12.37 -9.81
CA HIS A 54 3.60 12.57 -8.47
C HIS A 54 3.78 11.36 -7.55
N GLN A 55 3.85 10.14 -8.07
CA GLN A 55 3.97 8.93 -7.26
C GLN A 55 5.16 8.09 -7.71
N VAL A 56 6.07 7.89 -6.77
CA VAL A 56 7.31 7.15 -6.97
C VAL A 56 7.48 6.09 -5.89
N ARG A 57 8.23 5.04 -6.19
CA ARG A 57 8.63 4.07 -5.16
C ARG A 57 10.11 4.22 -4.85
N LEU A 58 10.41 4.49 -3.59
CA LEU A 58 11.75 4.71 -3.10
C LEU A 58 12.24 3.51 -2.30
N SER A 59 13.54 3.25 -2.39
CA SER A 59 14.27 2.34 -1.50
C SER A 59 15.28 3.15 -0.69
N TRP A 60 15.22 3.04 0.63
CA TRP A 60 16.20 3.67 1.52
C TRP A 60 17.09 2.59 2.12
N TYR A 61 18.38 2.65 1.81
CA TYR A 61 19.39 1.68 2.23
C TYR A 61 20.07 2.10 3.53
N GLY A 62 20.48 1.12 4.35
CA GLY A 62 21.23 1.35 5.59
C GLY A 62 20.35 1.61 6.81
N GLU A 63 20.84 2.44 7.73
CA GLU A 63 20.09 2.87 8.90
C GLU A 63 19.05 3.93 8.48
N VAL A 64 17.79 3.54 8.55
CA VAL A 64 16.65 4.37 8.18
C VAL A 64 15.89 4.72 9.45
N PRO A 65 15.49 6.00 9.65
CA PRO A 65 14.60 6.36 10.76
C PRO A 65 13.27 5.59 10.67
N ALA A 66 12.53 5.53 11.78
CA ALA A 66 11.22 4.88 11.81
C ALA A 66 10.21 5.63 10.92
N LEU A 67 10.03 5.15 9.69
CA LEU A 67 9.12 5.74 8.72
C LEU A 67 7.67 5.35 9.00
N ARG A 68 6.75 6.32 8.85
CA ARG A 68 5.30 6.11 9.01
C ARG A 68 4.52 6.71 7.85
N VAL A 69 3.36 6.10 7.57
CA VAL A 69 2.40 6.63 6.60
C VAL A 69 1.97 8.04 7.02
N GLY A 70 1.89 8.96 6.05
CA GLY A 70 1.49 10.34 6.28
C GLY A 70 2.64 11.27 6.71
N GLN A 71 3.85 10.77 6.97
CA GLN A 71 4.99 11.65 7.25
C GLN A 71 5.42 12.42 5.99
N VAL A 72 5.65 13.72 6.15
CA VAL A 72 6.14 14.62 5.12
C VAL A 72 7.65 14.78 5.27
N TRP A 73 8.39 14.33 4.27
CA TRP A 73 9.85 14.35 4.27
C TRP A 73 10.38 15.21 3.13
N ARG A 74 11.50 15.87 3.37
CA ARG A 74 12.41 16.39 2.35
C ARG A 74 13.57 15.42 2.22
N LEU A 75 13.72 14.82 1.05
CA LEU A 75 14.69 13.76 0.76
C LEU A 75 15.49 14.11 -0.49
N THR A 76 16.77 13.75 -0.48
CA THR A 76 17.58 13.73 -1.71
C THR A 76 17.47 12.34 -2.33
N VAL A 77 16.89 12.26 -3.53
CA VAL A 77 16.57 11.00 -4.20
C VAL A 77 17.21 10.94 -5.58
N ARG A 78 17.51 9.73 -6.03
CA ARG A 78 17.89 9.47 -7.42
C ARG A 78 16.84 8.60 -8.07
N LEU A 79 16.10 9.20 -9.01
CA LEU A 79 14.99 8.54 -9.70
C LEU A 79 15.45 7.92 -11.02
N LYS A 80 14.83 6.81 -11.38
CA LYS A 80 15.00 6.10 -12.64
C LYS A 80 13.65 5.68 -13.18
N ARG A 81 13.58 5.51 -14.49
CA ARG A 81 12.38 4.94 -15.11
C ARG A 81 12.26 3.47 -14.74
N PRO A 82 11.06 2.97 -14.45
CA PRO A 82 10.86 1.53 -14.34
C PRO A 82 11.21 0.92 -15.69
N ARG A 83 12.05 -0.11 -15.70
CA ARG A 83 12.33 -0.92 -16.89
C ARG A 83 12.00 -2.36 -16.53
N SER A 84 11.11 -2.99 -17.29
CA SER A 84 10.95 -4.45 -17.22
C SER A 84 11.90 -5.11 -18.21
N PHE A 85 12.55 -6.20 -17.80
CA PHE A 85 13.22 -7.07 -18.77
C PHE A 85 12.12 -7.87 -19.47
N MET A 86 11.93 -7.63 -20.77
CA MET A 86 10.98 -8.31 -21.66
C MET A 86 11.39 -9.78 -21.89
N ASN A 87 11.60 -10.53 -20.81
CA ASN A 87 11.86 -11.96 -20.87
C ASN A 87 10.52 -12.68 -21.08
N PRO A 88 10.36 -13.49 -22.14
CA PRO A 88 9.15 -14.28 -22.35
C PRO A 88 8.85 -15.15 -21.11
N GLY A 89 7.66 -15.00 -20.53
CA GLY A 89 7.24 -15.72 -19.31
C GLY A 89 7.60 -15.07 -17.98
N SER A 90 8.26 -13.90 -17.96
CA SER A 90 8.51 -13.14 -16.73
C SER A 90 7.31 -12.28 -16.33
N PHE A 91 7.23 -11.94 -15.03
CA PHE A 91 6.23 -11.02 -14.51
C PHE A 91 6.42 -9.62 -15.12
N ASP A 92 5.35 -9.06 -15.70
CA ASP A 92 5.37 -7.68 -16.21
C ASP A 92 5.37 -6.67 -15.05
N TYR A 93 6.57 -6.42 -14.55
CA TYR A 93 6.80 -5.53 -13.42
C TYR A 93 6.53 -4.06 -13.76
N GLU A 94 6.79 -3.65 -15.01
CA GLU A 94 6.54 -2.29 -15.46
C GLU A 94 5.04 -2.04 -15.58
N GLY A 95 4.30 -2.96 -16.20
CA GLY A 95 2.85 -2.93 -16.25
C GLY A 95 2.21 -2.92 -14.86
N TRP A 96 2.71 -3.74 -13.94
CA TRP A 96 2.23 -3.76 -12.55
C TRP A 96 2.45 -2.42 -11.83
N LEU A 97 3.65 -1.83 -11.92
CA LEU A 97 3.92 -0.50 -11.36
C LEU A 97 3.04 0.58 -11.99
N PHE A 98 2.82 0.47 -13.30
CA PHE A 98 1.98 1.40 -14.03
C PHE A 98 0.52 1.36 -13.54
N GLN A 99 -0.03 0.17 -13.30
CA GLN A 99 -1.37 -0.02 -12.73
C GLN A 99 -1.49 0.58 -11.32
N GLN A 100 -0.43 0.52 -10.52
CA GLN A 100 -0.38 1.14 -9.19
C GLN A 100 -0.17 2.67 -9.22
N GLY A 101 -0.15 3.30 -10.40
CA GLY A 101 0.12 4.74 -10.53
C GLY A 101 1.59 5.12 -10.30
N ILE A 102 2.48 4.15 -10.07
CA ILE A 102 3.90 4.39 -9.85
C ILE A 102 4.57 4.61 -11.21
N ARG A 103 5.23 5.76 -11.37
CA ARG A 103 5.81 6.18 -12.67
C ARG A 103 7.33 6.32 -12.64
N ALA A 104 7.93 6.29 -11.45
CA ALA A 104 9.38 6.19 -11.29
C ALA A 104 9.73 5.33 -10.07
N VAL A 105 10.90 4.70 -10.15
CA VAL A 105 11.52 3.97 -9.06
C VAL A 105 12.83 4.66 -8.72
N GLY A 106 13.23 4.64 -7.46
CA GLY A 106 14.47 5.31 -7.07
C GLY A 106 14.95 4.88 -5.70
N TYR A 107 15.98 5.58 -5.24
CA TYR A 107 16.51 5.39 -3.91
C TYR A 107 16.85 6.71 -3.24
N VAL A 108 16.79 6.71 -1.91
CA VAL A 108 17.22 7.84 -1.08
C VAL A 108 18.74 7.79 -0.94
N ARG A 109 19.41 8.93 -1.11
CA ARG A 109 20.86 9.03 -0.97
C ARG A 109 21.24 9.02 0.51
N ALA A 110 21.94 7.96 0.94
CA ALA A 110 22.27 7.72 2.34
C ALA A 110 23.09 8.85 3.01
N ASN A 111 24.00 9.48 2.26
CA ASN A 111 24.89 10.53 2.77
C ASN A 111 24.36 11.95 2.55
N ALA A 112 23.11 12.09 2.10
CA ALA A 112 22.50 13.39 1.89
C ALA A 112 21.64 13.79 3.09
N ALA A 113 21.54 15.09 3.35
CA ALA A 113 20.66 15.60 4.39
C ALA A 113 19.20 15.22 4.06
N TYR A 114 18.49 14.74 5.08
CA TYR A 114 17.06 14.48 5.04
C TYR A 114 16.40 15.21 6.21
N GLN A 115 15.16 15.66 6.03
CA GLN A 115 14.45 16.42 7.04
C GLN A 115 12.99 15.97 7.11
N LEU A 116 12.52 15.63 8.32
CA LEU A 116 11.09 15.47 8.58
C LEU A 116 10.49 16.88 8.72
N ILE A 117 9.53 17.22 7.87
CA ILE A 117 8.89 18.54 7.85
C ILE A 117 7.64 18.52 8.74
N ASN A 118 6.80 17.49 8.61
CA ASN A 118 5.53 17.40 9.32
C ASN A 118 4.98 15.96 9.29
N GLU A 119 3.92 15.69 10.03
CA GLU A 119 3.12 14.46 9.96
C GLU A 119 1.67 14.79 9.61
N GLN A 120 1.15 14.13 8.57
CA GLN A 120 -0.21 14.30 8.07
C GLN A 120 -0.92 12.93 7.96
N PRO A 121 -1.21 12.26 9.10
CA PRO A 121 -1.79 10.91 9.09
C PRO A 121 -3.18 10.86 8.42
N MET A 122 -3.94 11.96 8.51
CA MET A 122 -5.27 12.08 7.90
C MET A 122 -5.24 12.11 6.36
N ARG A 123 -4.06 12.26 5.74
CA ARG A 123 -3.93 12.25 4.28
C ARG A 123 -4.12 10.85 3.69
N PHE A 124 -3.81 9.82 4.46
CA PHE A 124 -3.98 8.41 4.07
C PHE A 124 -4.51 7.59 5.27
N PRO A 125 -5.77 7.79 5.69
CA PRO A 125 -6.28 7.21 6.92
C PRO A 125 -6.40 5.68 6.85
N VAL A 126 -6.76 5.14 5.67
CA VAL A 126 -6.85 3.68 5.44
C VAL A 126 -5.48 3.03 5.55
N GLU A 127 -4.46 3.62 4.93
CA GLU A 127 -3.08 3.13 4.99
C GLU A 127 -2.49 3.26 6.39
N ALA A 128 -2.78 4.36 7.10
CA ALA A 128 -2.37 4.54 8.49
C ALA A 128 -3.00 3.48 9.41
N LEU A 129 -4.30 3.20 9.25
CA LEU A 129 -4.98 2.12 9.95
C LEU A 129 -4.37 0.76 9.59
N ARG A 130 -4.08 0.52 8.31
CA ARG A 130 -3.45 -0.72 7.85
C ARG A 130 -2.04 -0.90 8.41
N GLN A 131 -1.27 0.18 8.56
CA GLN A 131 0.03 0.15 9.24
C GLN A 131 -0.11 -0.19 10.72
N GLN A 132 -1.08 0.44 11.40
CA GLN A 132 -1.37 0.17 12.82
C GLN A 132 -1.79 -1.28 13.05
N LEU A 133 -2.71 -1.79 12.22
CA LEU A 133 -3.15 -3.20 12.29
C LEU A 133 -1.99 -4.15 12.00
N SER A 134 -1.13 -3.86 11.02
CA SER A 134 0.07 -4.69 10.78
C SER A 134 0.96 -4.75 12.01
N HIS A 135 1.23 -3.59 12.63
CA HIS A 135 2.08 -3.53 13.82
C HIS A 135 1.44 -4.26 15.01
N HIS A 136 0.13 -4.13 15.17
CA HIS A 136 -0.59 -4.88 16.20
C HIS A 136 -0.53 -6.39 15.95
N LEU A 137 -0.71 -6.84 14.70
CA LEU A 137 -0.55 -8.24 14.33
C LEU A 137 0.89 -8.74 14.57
N ASP A 138 1.92 -7.93 14.35
CA ASP A 138 3.30 -8.30 14.72
C ASP A 138 3.43 -8.61 16.22
N THR A 139 2.77 -7.82 17.06
CA THR A 139 2.81 -8.01 18.52
C THR A 139 1.99 -9.21 19.00
N VAL A 140 0.88 -9.54 18.31
CA VAL A 140 -0.05 -10.60 18.73
C VAL A 140 0.33 -11.96 18.14
N ILE A 141 0.80 -11.98 16.89
CA ILE A 141 1.13 -13.22 16.17
C ILE A 141 2.51 -13.75 16.59
N GLY A 142 3.44 -12.91 17.07
CA GLY A 142 4.73 -13.37 17.60
C GLY A 142 5.47 -14.33 16.65
N ASP A 143 6.05 -15.41 17.21
CA ASP A 143 6.82 -16.45 16.50
C ASP A 143 5.95 -17.57 15.86
N TYR A 144 4.66 -17.33 15.59
CA TYR A 144 3.83 -18.32 14.92
C TYR A 144 4.42 -18.72 13.55
N HIS A 145 4.15 -19.96 13.11
CA HIS A 145 4.60 -20.45 11.81
C HIS A 145 3.98 -19.60 10.68
N ASN A 146 4.77 -18.75 10.03
CA ASN A 146 4.43 -17.87 8.89
C ASN A 146 3.51 -16.66 9.18
N PRO A 147 3.97 -15.67 9.97
CA PRO A 147 3.20 -14.44 10.24
C PRO A 147 2.92 -13.62 8.97
N ALA A 148 3.83 -13.69 7.98
CA ALA A 148 3.68 -13.05 6.68
C ALA A 148 2.45 -13.57 5.91
N THR A 149 2.12 -14.86 6.01
CA THR A 149 0.94 -15.43 5.34
C THR A 149 -0.35 -14.93 5.96
N ILE A 150 -0.42 -14.86 7.28
CA ILE A 150 -1.60 -14.33 8.00
C ILE A 150 -1.82 -12.86 7.64
N LYS A 151 -0.75 -12.06 7.63
CA LYS A 151 -0.83 -10.65 7.19
C LYS A 151 -1.24 -10.51 5.73
N ALA A 152 -0.73 -11.36 4.85
CA ALA A 152 -1.07 -11.32 3.43
C ALA A 152 -2.56 -11.66 3.20
N LEU A 153 -3.10 -12.64 3.93
CA LEU A 153 -4.50 -13.05 3.82
C LEU A 153 -5.46 -12.05 4.50
N SER A 154 -5.08 -11.49 5.64
CA SER A 154 -5.94 -10.60 6.43
C SER A 154 -5.90 -9.15 5.97
N LEU A 155 -4.70 -8.63 5.69
CA LEU A 155 -4.45 -7.20 5.39
C LEU A 155 -3.99 -6.96 3.94
N GLY A 156 -3.83 -8.00 3.13
CA GLY A 156 -3.34 -7.87 1.76
C GLY A 156 -1.84 -7.58 1.65
N TYR A 157 -1.07 -7.63 2.76
CA TYR A 157 0.38 -7.39 2.75
C TYR A 157 1.16 -8.57 2.16
N ARG A 158 1.28 -8.57 0.84
CA ARG A 158 1.99 -9.62 0.09
C ARG A 158 3.51 -9.42 0.02
N GLU A 159 3.99 -8.23 0.37
CA GLU A 159 5.41 -7.86 0.20
C GLU A 159 6.37 -8.55 1.19
N ASP A 160 5.82 -9.01 2.33
CA ASP A 160 6.52 -9.72 3.41
C ASP A 160 6.61 -11.24 3.18
N LEU A 161 5.97 -11.76 2.13
CA LEU A 161 5.95 -13.20 1.86
C LEU A 161 7.32 -13.70 1.35
N PRO A 162 7.85 -14.78 1.93
CA PRO A 162 9.06 -15.43 1.42
C PRO A 162 8.87 -15.94 -0.02
N PRO A 163 9.92 -15.91 -0.87
CA PRO A 163 9.88 -16.46 -2.23
C PRO A 163 9.43 -17.93 -2.30
N GLU A 164 9.72 -18.70 -1.27
CA GLU A 164 9.40 -20.12 -1.15
C GLU A 164 7.88 -20.34 -1.07
N ILE A 165 7.16 -19.45 -0.37
CA ILE A 165 5.69 -19.49 -0.31
C ILE A 165 5.10 -19.19 -1.69
N TRP A 166 5.65 -18.22 -2.41
CA TRP A 166 5.20 -17.94 -3.78
C TRP A 166 5.44 -19.10 -4.73
N ASP A 167 6.57 -19.79 -4.59
CA ASP A 167 6.85 -20.98 -5.40
C ASP A 167 5.90 -22.13 -5.09
N LEU A 168 5.62 -22.35 -3.80
CA LEU A 168 4.64 -23.34 -3.36
C LEU A 168 3.24 -23.04 -3.93
N LEU A 169 2.77 -21.80 -3.81
CA LEU A 169 1.47 -21.35 -4.33
C LEU A 169 1.37 -21.46 -5.87
N ARG A 170 2.48 -21.25 -6.58
CA ARG A 170 2.54 -21.48 -8.03
C ARG A 170 2.44 -22.95 -8.36
N LYS A 171 3.20 -23.80 -7.67
CA LYS A 171 3.20 -25.27 -7.89
C LYS A 171 1.85 -25.91 -7.59
N THR A 172 1.13 -25.42 -6.59
CA THR A 172 -0.20 -25.93 -6.22
C THR A 172 -1.34 -25.26 -6.99
N GLY A 173 -1.06 -24.25 -7.81
CA GLY A 173 -2.07 -23.48 -8.54
C GLY A 173 -2.94 -22.57 -7.66
N THR A 174 -2.66 -22.46 -6.36
CA THR A 174 -3.45 -21.67 -5.40
C THR A 174 -3.00 -20.22 -5.28
N ASN A 175 -2.15 -19.74 -6.18
CA ASN A 175 -1.72 -18.34 -6.23
C ASN A 175 -2.90 -17.34 -6.29
N HIS A 176 -4.02 -17.74 -6.89
CA HIS A 176 -5.24 -16.92 -6.95
C HIS A 176 -5.90 -16.69 -5.58
N LEU A 177 -5.64 -17.54 -4.58
CA LEU A 177 -6.14 -17.36 -3.21
C LEU A 177 -5.49 -16.17 -2.50
N MET A 178 -4.32 -15.73 -2.96
CA MET A 178 -3.63 -14.57 -2.41
C MET A 178 -4.24 -13.25 -2.89
N ALA A 179 -5.00 -13.27 -3.99
CA ALA A 179 -5.93 -12.21 -4.28
C ALA A 179 -7.12 -12.35 -3.32
N ILE A 180 -7.55 -11.26 -2.70
CA ILE A 180 -8.73 -11.25 -1.82
C ILE A 180 -9.86 -11.92 -2.59
N SER A 181 -10.21 -13.16 -2.23
CA SER A 181 -11.19 -13.89 -3.01
C SER A 181 -12.56 -13.29 -2.73
N GLY A 182 -13.38 -13.14 -3.77
CA GLY A 182 -14.76 -12.63 -3.61
C GLY A 182 -15.57 -13.44 -2.58
N LEU A 183 -15.15 -14.67 -2.30
CA LEU A 183 -15.70 -15.51 -1.23
C LEU A 183 -15.44 -14.94 0.17
N HIS A 184 -14.22 -14.49 0.50
CA HIS A 184 -13.95 -13.86 1.80
C HIS A 184 -14.82 -12.60 1.99
N LEU A 185 -14.94 -11.80 0.93
CA LEU A 185 -15.78 -10.61 0.94
C LEU A 185 -17.27 -10.97 1.14
N SER A 186 -17.77 -12.00 0.46
CA SER A 186 -19.15 -12.46 0.60
C SER A 186 -19.45 -13.05 1.98
N LEU A 187 -18.50 -13.79 2.58
CA LEU A 187 -18.65 -14.38 3.90
C LEU A 187 -18.68 -13.29 4.97
N LEU A 188 -17.79 -12.29 4.87
CA LEU A 188 -17.79 -11.13 5.74
C LEU A 188 -19.11 -10.35 5.61
N ALA A 189 -19.57 -10.09 4.37
CA ALA A 189 -20.82 -9.40 4.13
C ALA A 189 -22.02 -10.17 4.72
N ALA A 190 -22.09 -11.49 4.54
CA ALA A 190 -23.13 -12.33 5.10
C ALA A 190 -23.10 -12.36 6.64
N PHE A 191 -21.89 -12.41 7.23
CA PHE A 191 -21.71 -12.35 8.67
C PHE A 191 -22.18 -11.02 9.26
N VAL A 192 -21.75 -9.89 8.68
CA VAL A 192 -22.17 -8.55 9.11
C VAL A 192 -23.67 -8.34 8.88
N TYR A 193 -24.23 -8.86 7.79
CA TYR A 193 -25.68 -8.86 7.55
C TYR A 193 -26.43 -9.64 8.64
N GLY A 194 -25.94 -10.82 9.02
CA GLY A 194 -26.49 -11.62 10.11
C GLY A 194 -26.46 -10.86 11.46
N LEU A 195 -25.31 -10.29 11.80
CA LEU A 195 -25.09 -9.60 13.07
C LEU A 195 -25.88 -8.29 13.16
N SER A 196 -25.89 -7.48 12.09
CA SER A 196 -26.64 -6.23 12.02
C SER A 196 -28.15 -6.44 12.16
N ARG A 197 -28.69 -7.57 11.66
CA ARG A 197 -30.09 -7.95 11.91
C ARG A 197 -30.40 -8.24 13.37
N ILE A 198 -29.43 -8.69 14.16
CA ILE A 198 -29.57 -8.88 15.62
C ILE A 198 -29.51 -7.51 16.30
N ILE A 199 -28.49 -6.71 15.98
CA ILE A 199 -28.30 -5.36 16.54
C ILE A 199 -29.51 -4.45 16.26
N TRP A 200 -30.10 -4.52 15.06
CA TRP A 200 -31.30 -3.76 14.71
C TRP A 200 -32.47 -4.06 15.64
N ALA A 201 -32.63 -5.31 16.07
CA ALA A 201 -33.69 -5.69 17.01
C ALA A 201 -33.45 -5.13 18.43
N TRP A 202 -32.21 -4.74 18.73
CA TRP A 202 -31.79 -4.19 20.03
C TRP A 202 -31.74 -2.65 20.03
N LEU A 203 -31.93 -1.99 18.88
CA LEU A 203 -31.96 -0.53 18.73
C LEU A 203 -33.39 -0.04 18.36
N PRO A 204 -34.24 0.29 19.35
CA PRO A 204 -35.63 0.71 19.13
C PRO A 204 -35.77 1.99 18.31
N TRP A 205 -34.74 2.84 18.27
CA TRP A 205 -34.76 4.09 17.50
C TRP A 205 -34.60 3.83 16.01
N VAL A 206 -33.69 2.93 15.62
CA VAL A 206 -33.43 2.57 14.22
C VAL A 206 -34.59 1.75 13.66
N SER A 207 -35.16 0.84 14.46
CA SER A 207 -36.25 -0.03 13.99
C SER A 207 -37.54 0.71 13.64
N ARG A 208 -37.72 1.93 14.14
CA ARG A 208 -38.85 2.80 13.79
C ARG A 208 -38.68 3.56 12.49
N HIS A 209 -37.44 3.78 12.03
CA HIS A 209 -37.15 4.63 10.87
C HIS A 209 -36.67 3.85 9.66
N VAL A 210 -36.11 2.65 9.84
CA VAL A 210 -35.49 1.87 8.76
C VAL A 210 -35.88 0.40 8.86
N ASN A 211 -36.27 -0.20 7.74
CA ASN A 211 -36.59 -1.63 7.67
C ASN A 211 -35.35 -2.48 8.01
N ARG A 212 -35.58 -3.60 8.67
CA ARG A 212 -34.54 -4.58 9.06
C ARG A 212 -33.63 -5.03 7.90
N PRO A 213 -34.12 -5.42 6.71
CA PRO A 213 -33.24 -5.83 5.61
C PRO A 213 -32.42 -4.67 5.04
N ASP A 214 -32.99 -3.47 4.96
CA ASP A 214 -32.31 -2.29 4.38
C ASP A 214 -31.14 -1.84 5.28
N PHE A 215 -31.35 -1.81 6.60
CA PHE A 215 -30.29 -1.52 7.56
C PHE A 215 -29.16 -2.56 7.50
N ALA A 216 -29.52 -3.84 7.47
CA ALA A 216 -28.54 -4.91 7.43
C ALA A 216 -27.75 -4.93 6.12
N ALA A 217 -28.41 -4.66 4.99
CA ALA A 217 -27.77 -4.53 3.68
C ALA A 217 -26.79 -3.33 3.66
N ALA A 218 -27.20 -2.16 4.18
CA ALA A 218 -26.34 -0.99 4.26
C ALA A 218 -25.08 -1.25 5.10
N MET A 219 -25.23 -1.92 6.26
CA MET A 219 -24.09 -2.29 7.11
C MET A 219 -23.17 -3.31 6.44
N ALA A 220 -23.72 -4.32 5.76
CA ALA A 220 -22.95 -5.30 5.03
C ALA A 220 -22.17 -4.67 3.85
N ILE A 221 -22.81 -3.78 3.10
CA ILE A 221 -22.18 -3.02 2.02
C ILE A 221 -21.05 -2.15 2.58
N LEU A 222 -21.30 -1.41 3.66
CA LEU A 222 -20.30 -0.56 4.30
C LEU A 222 -19.10 -1.37 4.82
N ALA A 223 -19.34 -2.52 5.43
CA ALA A 223 -18.28 -3.42 5.87
C ALA A 223 -17.50 -4.03 4.70
N ALA A 224 -18.19 -4.43 3.62
CA ALA A 224 -17.56 -4.95 2.41
C ALA A 224 -16.67 -3.89 1.74
N PHE A 225 -17.17 -2.66 1.57
CA PHE A 225 -16.37 -1.54 1.05
C PHE A 225 -15.20 -1.20 1.97
N GLY A 226 -15.40 -1.17 3.28
CA GLY A 226 -14.34 -0.91 4.26
C GLY A 226 -13.23 -1.97 4.20
N TYR A 227 -13.60 -3.25 4.13
CA TYR A 227 -12.64 -4.35 4.00
C TYR A 227 -11.92 -4.33 2.66
N ALA A 228 -12.64 -4.12 1.54
CA ALA A 228 -12.04 -4.01 0.22
C ALA A 228 -11.04 -2.84 0.16
N ALA A 229 -11.38 -1.69 0.74
CA ALA A 229 -10.49 -0.53 0.81
C ALA A 229 -9.22 -0.80 1.66
N MET A 230 -9.34 -1.53 2.77
CA MET A 230 -8.18 -1.92 3.58
C MET A 230 -7.29 -2.94 2.88
N ALA A 231 -7.89 -3.92 2.22
CA ALA A 231 -7.16 -5.04 1.65
C ALA A 231 -6.49 -4.67 0.30
N GLY A 232 -6.98 -3.63 -0.38
CA GLY A 232 -6.32 -2.98 -1.52
C GLY A 232 -6.77 -3.48 -2.88
#